data_AF-A0A0P8VNI9-F1
#
_entry.id   AF-A0A0P8VNI9-F1
#
_cell.length_a   1.000
_cell.length_b   1.000
_cell.length_c   1.000
_cell.angle_alpha   90.00
_cell.angle_beta   90.00
_cell.angle_gamma   90.00
#
_symmetry.space_group_name_H-M   'P 1'
#
loop_
_entity.id
_entity.type
_entity.pdbx_description
1 polymer ?
#
loop_
_entity_poly.entity_id
_entity_poly.type
_entity_poly.pdbx_seq_one_letter_code
_entity_poly.pdbx_strand_id
1 'polypeptide(L)' 'MVNNNEEYLKGKLEWVKYRIAMLDKMEQKLREMKKLVQYVKNNDLDEEEIKEINVKLNRLKDEIVQMDEKSKIFWMDNQ' A
#
# COMPACT_ATOMS: atom_id res chain seq x y z
N MET A 1 39.56 3.63 -1.88
CA MET A 1 38.34 3.85 -2.68
C MET A 1 37.28 2.96 -2.09
N VAL A 2 36.31 3.50 -1.37
CA VAL A 2 35.14 2.71 -0.97
C VAL A 2 34.47 2.28 -2.27
N ASN A 3 34.28 0.97 -2.44
CA ASN A 3 33.75 0.41 -3.67
C ASN A 3 32.34 0.96 -3.88
N ASN A 4 32.17 1.84 -4.88
CA ASN A 4 30.91 2.47 -5.26
C ASN A 4 29.77 1.43 -5.45
N ASN A 5 30.14 0.19 -5.81
CA ASN A 5 29.22 -0.94 -5.91
C ASN A 5 28.67 -1.43 -4.56
N GLU A 6 29.48 -1.43 -3.51
CA GLU A 6 29.05 -1.92 -2.19
C GLU A 6 28.03 -0.98 -1.56
N GLU A 7 28.26 0.34 -1.62
CA GLU A 7 27.32 1.34 -1.13
C GLU A 7 26.01 1.33 -1.93
N TYR A 8 26.10 1.22 -3.26
CA TYR A 8 24.94 1.06 -4.13
C TYR A 8 24.10 -0.18 -3.79
N LEU A 9 24.76 -1.33 -3.59
CA LEU A 9 24.08 -2.59 -3.21
C LEU A 9 23.45 -2.51 -1.82
N LYS A 10 24.10 -1.85 -0.86
CA LYS A 10 23.51 -1.57 0.47
C LYS A 10 22.27 -0.69 0.34
N GLY A 11 22.32 0.38 -0.45
CA GLY A 11 21.17 1.23 -0.73
C GLY A 11 20.01 0.46 -1.35
N LYS A 12 20.29 -0.38 -2.35
CA LYS A 12 19.28 -1.27 -2.95
C LYS A 12 18.66 -2.23 -1.95
N LEU A 13 19.48 -2.84 -1.09
CA LEU A 13 19.00 -3.77 -0.09
C LEU A 13 18.04 -3.10 0.91
N GLU A 14 18.41 -1.91 1.40
CA GLU A 14 17.54 -1.14 2.31
C GLU A 14 16.23 -0.71 1.63
N TRP A 15 16.29 -0.33 0.35
CA TRP A 15 15.07 -0.05 -0.42
C TRP A 15 14.18 -1.28 -0.58
N VAL A 16 14.74 -2.45 -0.92
CA VAL A 16 13.95 -3.68 -1.06
C VAL A 16 13.28 -4.03 0.27
N LYS A 17 13.99 -3.93 1.40
CA LYS A 17 13.40 -4.15 2.73
C LYS A 17 12.26 -3.18 3.00
N TYR A 18 12.45 -1.90 2.72
CA TYR A 18 11.41 -0.88 2.86
C TYR A 18 10.20 -1.17 1.97
N ARG A 19 10.43 -1.56 0.71
CA ARG A 19 9.37 -1.88 -0.25
C ARG A 19 8.56 -3.10 0.19
N ILE A 20 9.21 -4.14 0.70
CA ILE A 20 8.53 -5.31 1.28
C ILE A 20 7.62 -4.88 2.43
N ALA A 21 8.15 -4.08 3.38
CA ALA A 21 7.35 -3.60 4.51
C ALA A 21 6.14 -2.76 4.07
N MET A 22 6.24 -2.00 2.97
CA MET A 22 5.10 -1.24 2.42
C MET A 22 4.09 -2.15 1.72
N LEU A 23 4.55 -3.19 1.02
CA LEU A 23 3.67 -4.20 0.42
C LEU A 23 2.87 -4.94 1.49
N ASP A 24 3.48 -5.30 2.62
CA ASP A 24 2.77 -5.94 3.73
C ASP A 24 1.65 -5.04 4.28
N LYS A 25 1.90 -3.73 4.41
CA LYS A 25 0.88 -2.76 4.85
C LYS A 25 -0.23 -2.58 3.82
N MET A 26 0.11 -2.56 2.53
CA MET A 26 -0.90 -2.50 1.46
C MET A 26 -1.77 -3.76 1.45
N GLU A 27 -1.17 -4.94 1.67
CA GLU A 27 -1.92 -6.19 1.77
C GLU A 27 -2.92 -6.19 2.94
N GLN A 28 -2.51 -5.66 4.11
CA GLN A 28 -3.42 -5.49 5.25
C GLN A 28 -4.64 -4.65 4.88
N LYS A 29 -4.44 -3.53 4.18
CA LYS A 29 -5.53 -2.66 3.70
C LYS A 29 -6.42 -3.34 2.65
N LEU A 30 -5.85 -4.10 1.72
CA LEU A 30 -6.62 -4.90 0.76
C LEU A 30 -7.48 -5.96 1.46
N ARG A 31 -6.96 -6.58 2.53
CA ARG A 31 -7.73 -7.51 3.36
C ARG A 31 -8.87 -6.81 4.11
N GLU A 32 -8.68 -5.58 4.56
CA GLU A 32 -9.76 -4.76 5.12
C GLU A 32 -10.83 -4.42 4.08
N MET A 33 -10.45 -4.02 2.87
CA MET A 33 -11.40 -3.80 1.77
C MET A 33 -12.22 -5.06 1.47
N LYS A 34 -11.56 -6.23 1.44
CA LYS A 34 -12.25 -7.52 1.26
C LYS A 34 -13.27 -7.78 2.36
N LYS A 35 -12.95 -7.48 3.63
CA LYS A 35 -13.89 -7.63 4.75
C LYS A 35 -15.11 -6.71 4.59
N LEU A 36 -14.91 -5.46 4.17
CA LEU A 36 -16.01 -4.52 3.91
C LEU A 36 -16.94 -5.03 2.81
N VAL A 37 -16.40 -5.49 1.68
CA VAL A 37 -17.22 -6.05 0.58
C VAL A 37 -17.96 -7.31 1.02
N GLN A 38 -17.32 -8.17 1.82
CA GLN A 38 -17.97 -9.36 2.37
C GLN A 38 -19.08 -9.02 3.35
N TYR A 39 -18.91 -7.94 4.14
CA TYR A 39 -19.94 -7.44 5.04
C TYR A 39 -21.17 -6.95 4.26
N VAL A 40 -20.98 -6.15 3.22
CA VAL A 40 -22.08 -5.71 2.33
C VAL A 40 -22.80 -6.90 1.71
N LYS A 41 -22.07 -7.93 1.27
CA LYS A 41 -22.68 -9.12 0.66
C LYS A 41 -23.55 -9.93 1.64
N ASN A 42 -23.22 -9.91 2.92
CA ASN A 42 -23.81 -10.80 3.92
C ASN A 42 -24.90 -10.14 4.77
N ASN A 43 -25.13 -8.84 4.62
CA ASN A 43 -26.09 -8.08 5.42
C ASN A 43 -26.99 -7.28 4.48
N ASP A 44 -28.24 -7.08 4.89
CA ASP A 44 -29.14 -6.14 4.24
C ASP A 44 -28.82 -4.75 4.80
N LEU A 45 -28.33 -3.86 3.96
CA LEU A 45 -27.84 -2.53 4.35
C LEU A 45 -28.66 -1.46 3.66
N ASP A 46 -28.92 -0.37 4.38
CA ASP A 46 -29.55 0.79 3.78
C ASP A 46 -28.57 1.62 2.94
N GLU A 47 -29.11 2.61 2.22
CA GLU A 47 -28.32 3.46 1.33
C GLU A 47 -27.23 4.26 2.07
N GLU A 48 -27.47 4.69 3.31
CA GLU A 48 -26.49 5.47 4.07
C GLU A 48 -25.36 4.56 4.57
N GLU A 49 -25.68 3.35 5.04
CA GLU A 49 -24.69 2.33 5.40
C GLU A 49 -23.80 1.94 4.20
N ILE A 50 -24.41 1.74 3.03
CA ILE A 50 -23.67 1.45 1.78
C ILE A 50 -22.73 2.62 1.43
N LYS A 51 -23.22 3.86 1.56
CA LYS A 51 -22.44 5.06 1.28
C LYS A 51 -21.26 5.22 2.23
N GLU A 52 -21.44 4.95 3.53
CA GLU A 52 -20.33 4.96 4.49
C GLU A 52 -19.26 3.93 4.14
N ILE A 53 -19.66 2.72 3.74
CA ILE A 53 -18.73 1.67 3.32
C ILE A 53 -17.96 2.09 2.07
N ASN A 54 -18.63 2.71 1.10
CA ASN A 54 -17.98 3.24 -0.10
C ASN A 54 -16.95 4.34 0.22
N VAL A 55 -17.25 5.23 1.18
CA VAL A 55 -16.28 6.23 1.65
C VAL A 55 -15.05 5.54 2.26
N LYS A 56 -15.24 4.51 3.09
CA LYS A 56 -14.14 3.73 3.68
C LYS A 56 -13.31 3.01 2.61
N LEU A 57 -13.95 2.40 1.61
CA LEU A 57 -13.27 1.71 0.50
C LEU A 57 -12.41 2.69 -0.32
N ASN A 58 -12.94 3.87 -0.65
CA ASN A 58 -12.20 4.89 -1.39
C ASN A 58 -10.99 5.40 -0.59
N ARG A 59 -11.16 5.63 0.72
CA ARG A 59 -10.04 6.02 1.58
C ARG A 59 -8.92 4.98 1.60
N LEU A 60 -9.27 3.70 1.74
CA LEU A 60 -8.30 2.60 1.73
C LEU A 60 -7.57 2.51 0.38
N LYS A 61 -8.30 2.67 -0.73
CA LYS A 61 -7.72 2.73 -2.07
C LYS A 61 -6.69 3.87 -2.19
N ASP A 62 -7.06 5.07 -1.77
CA ASP A 62 -6.16 6.24 -1.86
C ASP A 62 -4.91 6.06 -0.99
N GLU A 63 -5.06 5.49 0.22
CA GLU A 63 -3.93 5.14 1.09
C GLU A 63 -2.99 4.12 0.43
N ILE A 64 -3.53 3.08 -0.22
CA ILE A 64 -2.74 2.08 -0.94
C ILE A 64 -1.97 2.72 -2.10
N VAL A 65 -2.63 3.56 -2.90
CA VAL A 65 -1.99 4.26 -4.04
C VAL A 65 -0.84 5.13 -3.55
N GLN A 66 -1.05 5.94 -2.51
CA GLN A 66 0.00 6.78 -1.95
C GLN A 66 1.17 5.97 -1.37
N MET A 67 0.90 4.83 -0.72
CA MET A 67 1.95 3.94 -0.22
C MET A 67 2.75 3.32 -1.37
N ASP A 68 2.07 2.92 -2.44
CA ASP A 68 2.71 2.33 -3.61
C ASP A 68 3.62 3.35 -4.31
N GLU A 69 3.10 4.55 -4.56
CA GLU A 69 3.84 5.66 -5.17
C GLU A 69 5.09 6.00 -4.35
N LYS A 70 4.94 6.28 -3.04
CA LYS A 70 6.06 6.66 -2.18
C LYS A 70 7.15 5.60 -2.09
N SER A 71 6.77 4.32 -2.10
CA SER A 71 7.75 3.23 -1.91
C SER A 71 8.45 2.76 -3.18
N LYS A 72 8.02 3.25 -4.35
CA LYS A 72 8.76 3.06 -5.61
C LYS A 72 9.89 4.06 -5.80
N ILE A 73 9.95 5.16 -5.03
CA ILE A 73 10.90 6.28 -5.16
C ILE A 73 12.29 5.90 -4.60
N PHE A 74 12.96 4.95 -5.24
CA PHE A 74 14.41 4.74 -5.11
C PHE A 74 15.13 4.97 -6.44
N TRP A 75 14.38 4.81 -7.54
CA TRP A 75 14.88 4.93 -8.90
C TRP A 75 14.81 6.34 -9.47
N MET A 76 13.98 7.24 -8.94
CA MET A 76 13.85 8.61 -9.47
C MET A 76 15.02 9.52 -9.08
N ASP A 77 15.69 9.26 -7.95
CA ASP A 77 16.77 10.11 -7.44
C ASP A 77 18.18 9.59 -7.80
N ASN A 78 18.29 8.43 -8.47
CA ASN A 78 19.55 7.78 -8.85
C ASN A 78 19.69 7.57 -10.37
N GLN A 79 18.91 8.32 -11.18
CA GLN A 79 19.01 8.36 -12.65
C GLN A 79 19.69 9.65 -13.11
#